data_AF-A0A0F9J0M1-F1
#
_entry.id   AF-A0A0F9J0M1-F1
#
_cell.length_a   1.000
_cell.length_b   1.000
_cell.length_c   1.000
_cell.angle_alpha   90.00
_cell.angle_beta   90.00
_cell.angle_gamma   90.00
#
_symmetry.space_group_name_H-M   'P 1'
#
loop_
_entity.id
_entity.type
_entity.pdbx_description
1 polymer ?
#
loop_
_entity_poly.entity_id
_entity_poly.type
_entity_poly.pdbx_seq_one_letter_code
_entity_poly.pdbx_strand_id
1 'polypeptide(L)'
;MRRIVLPILSLLAVACSSEIDEVTFEEVNEEFTVVGTPNHSAKKESPENPTKTATNHAPVFEQQLFGITEHSKAGSSIGFLNANDIDEDTVTYHLESNIDIDIDENTGELRVGANLKLDYETTPTIQFLVSAFDGKFITEKVVSLNIQDVDEVALLSKEQKELISYFQYITFWKGPSHTPNSINQKWESDMKIHLSGNITSAYKDNAEGIISQYNTLFADGDFRIQLTENQDEANTQIFFGTQQEVEGVWPDMYNIIRNGNYSGYAMTPSHNAVLLSSRIWISNPIEVLLKHELGHALGFGHSNKCEDEHSFLCSRISGQNDILPIEADIIRYLYHRDVPAGLSETEIEAVLANIIINEH
;
A
#
# COMPACT_ATOMS: atom_id res chain seq x y z
N MET A 1 -12.41 36.41 51.01
CA MET A 1 -13.57 35.90 51.76
C MET A 1 -14.11 34.68 51.04
N ARG A 2 -14.22 33.57 51.78
CA ARG A 2 -14.84 32.29 51.36
C ARG A 2 -16.29 32.51 50.88
N ARG A 3 -16.75 31.66 49.96
CA ARG A 3 -17.84 30.72 50.24
C ARG A 3 -17.95 29.62 49.17
N ILE A 4 -17.63 28.42 49.63
CA ILE A 4 -18.00 27.10 49.11
C ILE A 4 -19.51 26.91 49.34
N VAL A 5 -20.23 26.35 48.37
CA VAL A 5 -21.46 25.57 48.63
C VAL A 5 -21.58 24.43 47.63
N LEU A 6 -21.55 23.21 48.15
CA LEU A 6 -22.12 21.95 47.62
C LEU A 6 -22.82 21.32 48.83
N PRO A 7 -24.04 20.76 48.68
CA PRO A 7 -24.19 19.29 48.67
C PRO A 7 -25.35 18.79 47.77
N ILE A 8 -25.20 17.66 47.06
CA ILE A 8 -25.59 16.25 47.38
C ILE A 8 -27.10 16.00 47.52
N LEU A 9 -27.64 15.13 46.65
CA LEU A 9 -28.67 14.11 46.92
C LEU A 9 -28.60 13.09 45.76
N SER A 10 -28.01 11.89 45.89
CA SER A 10 -28.62 10.59 46.26
C SER A 10 -29.98 10.33 45.57
N LEU A 11 -30.25 9.19 44.93
CA LEU A 11 -30.22 7.82 45.45
C LEU A 11 -30.37 6.78 44.31
N LEU A 12 -29.86 5.57 44.56
CA LEU A 12 -30.08 4.29 43.86
C LEU A 12 -31.56 3.96 43.57
N ALA A 13 -31.83 3.20 42.50
CA ALA A 13 -32.58 1.94 42.57
C ALA A 13 -32.44 1.09 41.30
N VAL A 14 -32.46 -0.22 41.51
CA VAL A 14 -32.29 -1.35 40.60
C VAL A 14 -33.65 -2.04 40.37
N ALA A 15 -33.79 -2.68 39.19
CA ALA A 15 -34.61 -3.87 38.85
C ALA A 15 -36.11 -3.79 38.50
N CYS A 16 -36.39 -4.57 37.43
CA CYS A 16 -37.52 -5.47 37.12
C CYS A 16 -38.98 -4.96 37.01
N SER A 17 -39.63 -5.29 35.88
CA SER A 17 -40.81 -6.20 35.73
C SER A 17 -41.32 -6.09 34.27
N SER A 18 -41.34 -7.15 33.44
CA SER A 18 -42.27 -8.30 33.30
C SER A 18 -43.57 -8.02 32.50
N GLU A 19 -43.66 -8.68 31.33
CA GLU A 19 -44.76 -9.46 30.70
C GLU A 19 -46.25 -9.07 30.82
N ILE A 20 -47.03 -9.70 29.90
CA ILE A 20 -48.49 -9.87 29.75
C ILE A 20 -48.91 -9.38 28.32
N ASP A 21 -49.60 -10.11 27.44
CA ASP A 21 -50.75 -11.02 27.59
C ASP A 21 -50.68 -12.27 26.69
N GLU A 22 -51.14 -13.38 27.27
CA GLU A 22 -51.50 -14.66 26.66
C GLU A 22 -53.02 -14.66 26.44
N VAL A 23 -53.51 -15.16 25.29
CA VAL A 23 -54.96 -15.36 25.06
C VAL A 23 -55.22 -16.83 24.83
N THR A 24 -55.92 -17.43 25.78
CA THR A 24 -56.49 -18.77 25.74
C THR A 24 -57.89 -18.73 25.12
N PHE A 25 -58.28 -19.80 24.41
CA PHE A 25 -59.68 -20.09 24.10
C PHE A 25 -59.98 -21.57 24.32
N GLU A 26 -61.17 -21.78 24.89
CA GLU A 26 -61.69 -22.96 25.58
C GLU A 26 -62.05 -24.15 24.68
N GLU A 27 -61.92 -25.35 25.26
CA GLU A 27 -62.59 -26.58 24.82
C GLU A 27 -64.06 -26.58 25.29
N VAL A 28 -64.97 -27.06 24.44
CA VAL A 28 -66.28 -27.58 24.85
C VAL A 28 -66.52 -28.93 24.17
N ASN A 29 -66.67 -29.97 24.99
CA ASN A 29 -67.17 -31.30 24.64
C ASN A 29 -68.70 -31.28 24.60
N GLU A 30 -69.31 -31.93 23.60
CA GLU A 30 -70.60 -32.60 23.78
C GLU A 30 -70.62 -33.94 23.02
N GLU A 31 -71.05 -34.96 23.76
CA GLU A 31 -71.24 -36.36 23.38
C GLU A 31 -72.68 -36.53 22.86
N PHE A 32 -72.88 -37.23 21.74
CA PHE A 32 -74.22 -37.75 21.38
C PHE A 32 -74.13 -39.14 20.78
N THR A 33 -74.83 -40.09 21.41
CA THR A 33 -74.92 -41.50 21.05
C THR A 33 -76.28 -41.79 20.41
N VAL A 34 -76.31 -42.50 19.27
CA VAL A 34 -77.46 -43.31 18.85
C VAL A 34 -77.00 -44.59 18.14
N VAL A 35 -77.56 -45.71 18.58
CA VAL A 35 -77.29 -47.10 18.21
C VAL A 35 -78.13 -47.53 16.99
N GLY A 36 -77.53 -48.31 16.08
CA GLY A 36 -78.22 -49.13 15.08
C GLY A 36 -77.27 -50.13 14.40
N THR A 37 -77.56 -51.43 14.52
CA THR A 37 -76.81 -52.58 13.96
C THR A 37 -77.53 -53.15 12.71
N PRO A 38 -77.05 -54.24 12.04
CA PRO A 38 -75.87 -54.34 11.17
C PRO A 38 -76.20 -54.91 9.75
N ASN A 39 -75.15 -55.22 8.97
CA ASN A 39 -75.06 -55.98 7.70
C ASN A 39 -75.18 -55.22 6.35
N HIS A 40 -74.07 -55.03 5.62
CA HIS A 40 -73.59 -55.98 4.60
C HIS A 40 -72.28 -55.51 3.92
N SER A 41 -71.33 -56.44 3.83
CA SER A 41 -70.28 -56.70 2.83
C SER A 41 -69.74 -55.60 1.88
N ALA A 42 -68.43 -55.37 2.05
CA ALA A 42 -67.37 -55.28 1.02
C ALA A 42 -67.48 -54.24 -0.11
N LYS A 43 -66.63 -53.21 -0.04
CA LYS A 43 -65.30 -53.10 -0.71
C LYS A 43 -64.92 -51.62 -0.68
N LYS A 44 -63.91 -51.23 0.12
CA LYS A 44 -63.36 -49.87 0.11
C LYS A 44 -61.85 -49.93 0.15
N GLU A 45 -61.28 -49.13 -0.74
CA GLU A 45 -59.86 -48.95 -0.98
C GLU A 45 -59.09 -48.64 0.29
N SER A 46 -57.82 -49.08 0.28
CA SER A 46 -56.81 -48.67 1.25
C SER A 46 -56.74 -47.14 1.31
N PRO A 47 -56.74 -46.50 2.48
CA PRO A 47 -56.42 -45.08 2.55
C PRO A 47 -54.94 -44.91 2.24
N GLU A 48 -54.62 -44.06 1.27
CA GLU A 48 -53.29 -43.50 1.09
C GLU A 48 -52.86 -42.84 2.40
N ASN A 49 -51.69 -43.23 2.89
CA ASN A 49 -50.99 -42.56 3.97
C ASN A 49 -50.56 -41.18 3.44
N PRO A 50 -51.03 -40.04 3.98
CA PRO A 50 -50.53 -38.76 3.54
C PRO A 50 -49.07 -38.66 3.99
N THR A 51 -48.15 -38.73 3.04
CA THR A 51 -46.73 -38.45 3.26
C THR A 51 -46.64 -37.02 3.79
N LYS A 52 -46.40 -36.86 5.10
CA LYS A 52 -46.04 -35.59 5.70
C LYS A 52 -44.71 -35.18 5.05
N THR A 53 -44.76 -34.32 4.04
CA THR A 53 -43.57 -33.67 3.49
C THR A 53 -42.92 -32.90 4.62
N ALA A 54 -41.74 -33.35 5.06
CA ALA A 54 -40.92 -32.57 5.97
C ALA A 54 -40.62 -31.22 5.31
N THR A 55 -40.86 -30.13 6.04
CA THR A 55 -40.46 -28.78 5.60
C THR A 55 -38.95 -28.69 5.69
N ASN A 56 -38.29 -28.24 4.62
CA ASN A 56 -36.85 -28.03 4.61
C ASN A 56 -36.46 -26.73 5.32
N HIS A 57 -35.34 -26.74 6.01
CA HIS A 57 -34.68 -25.58 6.62
C HIS A 57 -33.45 -25.22 5.78
N ALA A 58 -33.00 -23.97 5.85
CA ALA A 58 -31.80 -23.56 5.11
C ALA A 58 -30.54 -23.84 5.97
N PRO A 59 -29.38 -24.08 5.34
CA PRO A 59 -28.14 -24.27 6.07
C PRO A 59 -27.76 -22.98 6.82
N VAL A 60 -27.17 -23.12 8.00
CA VAL A 60 -26.77 -21.98 8.84
C VAL A 60 -25.27 -22.04 9.09
N PHE A 61 -24.54 -21.00 8.68
CA PHE A 61 -23.11 -20.86 8.96
C PHE A 61 -22.82 -20.71 10.45
N GLU A 62 -21.79 -21.39 10.91
CA GLU A 62 -21.22 -21.19 12.25
C GLU A 62 -20.47 -19.84 12.33
N GLN A 63 -20.34 -19.29 13.54
CA GLN A 63 -19.48 -18.14 13.76
C GLN A 63 -18.02 -18.59 13.81
N GLN A 64 -17.21 -18.06 12.89
CA GLN A 64 -15.80 -18.40 12.74
C GLN A 64 -14.99 -17.13 12.46
N LEU A 65 -13.74 -17.12 12.90
CA LEU A 65 -12.77 -16.07 12.61
C LEU A 65 -11.70 -16.66 11.70
N PHE A 66 -11.34 -15.92 10.66
CA PHE A 66 -10.28 -16.31 9.75
C PHE A 66 -9.10 -15.35 9.88
N GLY A 67 -7.89 -15.92 9.81
CA GLY A 67 -6.64 -15.19 9.87
C GLY A 67 -5.59 -15.91 9.04
N ILE A 68 -4.80 -15.15 8.30
CA ILE A 68 -3.67 -15.68 7.54
C ILE A 68 -2.50 -14.71 7.59
N THR A 69 -1.29 -15.23 7.70
CA THR A 69 -0.07 -14.43 7.63
C THR A 69 0.11 -13.88 6.23
N GLU A 70 0.53 -12.63 6.11
CA GLU A 70 0.90 -12.08 4.81
C GLU A 70 2.05 -12.85 4.15
N HIS A 71 2.25 -12.61 2.85
CA HIS A 71 3.18 -13.38 2.00
C HIS A 71 2.94 -14.91 1.99
N SER A 72 1.82 -15.39 2.53
CA SER A 72 1.43 -16.79 2.43
C SER A 72 1.32 -17.19 0.97
N LYS A 73 1.95 -18.31 0.61
CA LYS A 73 2.02 -18.77 -0.78
C LYS A 73 0.65 -19.18 -1.30
N ALA A 74 0.44 -19.08 -2.61
CA ALA A 74 -0.70 -19.67 -3.29
C ALA A 74 -0.92 -21.14 -2.86
N GLY A 75 -2.18 -21.49 -2.61
CA GLY A 75 -2.62 -22.80 -2.11
C GLY A 75 -2.53 -22.97 -0.59
N SER A 76 -2.03 -21.97 0.16
CA SER A 76 -2.01 -22.02 1.62
C SER A 76 -3.43 -22.03 2.17
N SER A 77 -3.72 -22.92 3.11
CA SER A 77 -5.04 -23.05 3.75
C SER A 77 -5.30 -21.86 4.66
N ILE A 78 -6.40 -21.14 4.41
CA ILE A 78 -6.95 -20.08 5.27
C ILE A 78 -7.80 -20.69 6.39
N GLY A 79 -8.50 -21.79 6.11
CA GLY A 79 -9.36 -22.49 7.07
C GLY A 79 -10.55 -23.16 6.37
N PHE A 80 -11.52 -23.63 7.14
CA PHE A 80 -12.72 -24.31 6.62
C PHE A 80 -13.97 -23.54 7.04
N LEU A 81 -14.86 -23.29 6.09
CA LEU A 81 -16.22 -22.85 6.37
C LEU A 81 -17.02 -24.02 6.92
N ASN A 82 -17.86 -23.74 7.90
CA ASN A 82 -18.81 -24.71 8.42
C ASN A 82 -20.23 -24.14 8.44
N ALA A 83 -21.15 -24.85 7.78
CA ALA A 83 -22.57 -24.59 7.81
C ALA A 83 -23.31 -25.89 8.15
N ASN A 84 -24.23 -25.80 9.11
CA ASN A 84 -25.02 -26.94 9.57
C ASN A 84 -26.43 -26.85 8.99
N ASP A 85 -26.96 -27.99 8.56
CA ASP A 85 -28.35 -28.15 8.18
C ASP A 85 -29.06 -29.05 9.20
N ILE A 86 -30.22 -28.61 9.73
CA ILE A 86 -30.95 -29.35 10.77
C ILE A 86 -31.71 -30.57 10.22
N ASP A 87 -31.96 -30.60 8.91
CA ASP A 87 -32.54 -31.75 8.22
C ASP A 87 -31.46 -32.77 7.82
N GLU A 88 -30.19 -32.50 8.15
CA GLU A 88 -29.01 -33.31 7.83
C GLU A 88 -28.76 -33.44 6.31
N ASP A 89 -29.26 -32.48 5.51
CA ASP A 89 -28.98 -32.41 4.08
C ASP A 89 -27.49 -32.10 3.82
N THR A 90 -26.95 -32.59 2.69
CA THR A 90 -25.55 -32.34 2.32
C THR A 90 -25.37 -30.89 1.88
N VAL A 91 -24.42 -30.18 2.50
CA VAL A 91 -24.12 -28.79 2.21
C VAL A 91 -22.92 -28.69 1.26
N THR A 92 -23.06 -27.84 0.24
CA THR A 92 -21.99 -27.44 -0.68
C THR A 92 -21.72 -25.94 -0.54
N TYR A 93 -20.48 -25.53 -0.80
CA TYR A 93 -20.03 -24.16 -0.62
C TYR A 93 -19.61 -23.49 -1.92
N HIS A 94 -19.83 -22.18 -2.01
CA HIS A 94 -19.41 -21.37 -3.15
C HIS A 94 -18.85 -20.02 -2.72
N LEU A 95 -17.91 -19.48 -3.51
CA LEU A 95 -17.37 -18.14 -3.37
C LEU A 95 -18.11 -17.22 -4.35
N GLU A 96 -18.89 -16.29 -3.83
CA GLU A 96 -19.71 -15.37 -4.65
C GLU A 96 -18.93 -14.13 -5.09
N SER A 97 -17.91 -13.75 -4.32
CA SER A 97 -17.08 -12.58 -4.64
C SER A 97 -16.03 -12.88 -5.69
N ASN A 98 -15.79 -11.92 -6.59
CA ASN A 98 -14.69 -11.99 -7.55
C ASN A 98 -13.36 -11.60 -6.88
N ILE A 99 -12.88 -12.48 -6.01
CA ILE A 99 -11.58 -12.39 -5.34
C ILE A 99 -10.80 -13.69 -5.58
N ASP A 100 -9.48 -13.60 -5.62
CA ASP A 100 -8.60 -14.75 -5.87
C ASP A 100 -8.41 -15.58 -4.59
N ILE A 101 -9.49 -16.17 -4.11
CA ILE A 101 -9.54 -17.15 -3.02
C ILE A 101 -10.15 -18.42 -3.61
N ASP A 102 -9.50 -19.56 -3.39
CA ASP A 102 -10.07 -20.84 -3.80
C ASP A 102 -10.95 -21.39 -2.69
N ILE A 103 -12.08 -21.99 -3.06
CA ILE A 103 -12.96 -22.72 -2.14
C ILE A 103 -13.19 -24.14 -2.64
N ASP A 104 -12.97 -25.13 -1.78
CA ASP A 104 -13.39 -26.50 -2.04
C ASP A 104 -14.89 -26.64 -1.77
N GLU A 105 -15.65 -26.97 -2.82
CA GLU A 105 -17.13 -26.98 -2.78
C GLU A 105 -17.71 -27.98 -1.76
N ASN A 106 -16.97 -29.04 -1.43
CA ASN A 106 -17.49 -30.15 -0.63
C ASN A 106 -17.06 -30.04 0.84
N THR A 107 -15.88 -29.46 1.10
CA THR A 107 -15.30 -29.35 2.44
C THR A 107 -15.38 -27.94 3.01
N GLY A 108 -15.61 -26.93 2.17
CA GLY A 108 -15.57 -25.52 2.55
C GLY A 108 -14.15 -25.01 2.83
N GLU A 109 -13.10 -25.73 2.45
CA GLU A 109 -11.72 -25.28 2.62
C GLU A 109 -11.45 -24.04 1.77
N LEU A 110 -11.04 -22.96 2.42
CA LEU A 110 -10.60 -21.73 1.80
C LEU A 110 -9.07 -21.75 1.66
N ARG A 111 -8.55 -21.40 0.47
CA ARG A 111 -7.11 -21.30 0.20
C ARG A 111 -6.76 -19.99 -0.50
N VAL A 112 -5.53 -19.55 -0.33
CA VAL A 112 -4.96 -18.39 -1.06
C VAL A 112 -4.92 -18.73 -2.55
N GLY A 113 -5.57 -17.91 -3.38
CA GLY A 113 -5.55 -18.10 -4.83
C GLY A 113 -4.19 -17.76 -5.46
N ALA A 114 -4.06 -17.97 -6.77
CA ALA A 114 -2.77 -17.99 -7.45
C ALA A 114 -2.08 -16.61 -7.53
N ASN A 115 -2.87 -15.54 -7.58
CA ASN A 115 -2.43 -14.16 -7.76
C ASN A 115 -2.85 -13.26 -6.59
N LEU A 116 -3.41 -13.83 -5.50
CA LEU A 116 -3.72 -13.07 -4.30
C LEU A 116 -2.42 -12.70 -3.58
N LYS A 117 -2.05 -11.42 -3.68
CA LYS A 117 -1.00 -10.84 -2.84
C LYS A 117 -1.62 -10.42 -1.51
N LEU A 118 -1.06 -10.95 -0.43
CA LEU A 118 -1.39 -10.59 0.94
C LEU A 118 -0.29 -9.68 1.45
N ASP A 119 -0.67 -8.45 1.80
CA ASP A 119 0.18 -7.35 2.25
C ASP A 119 -0.62 -6.60 3.32
N TYR A 120 -0.15 -6.67 4.57
CA TYR A 120 -0.84 -6.13 5.74
C TYR A 120 -0.85 -4.59 5.72
N GLU A 121 0.26 -3.96 5.33
CA GLU A 121 0.48 -2.51 5.25
C GLU A 121 -0.52 -1.87 4.29
N THR A 122 -0.86 -2.57 3.20
CA THR A 122 -1.86 -2.11 2.22
C THR A 122 -3.28 -2.55 2.59
N THR A 123 -3.49 -3.83 2.93
CA THR A 123 -4.82 -4.42 3.13
C THR A 123 -4.85 -5.35 4.36
N PRO A 124 -5.04 -4.82 5.58
CA PRO A 124 -5.00 -5.62 6.81
C PRO A 124 -6.23 -6.53 6.99
N THR A 125 -7.29 -6.31 6.21
CA THR A 125 -8.51 -7.12 6.27
C THR A 125 -9.14 -7.22 4.89
N ILE A 126 -9.51 -8.45 4.52
CA ILE A 126 -10.20 -8.78 3.27
C ILE A 126 -11.60 -9.28 3.61
N GLN A 127 -12.62 -8.72 2.96
CA GLN A 127 -14.00 -9.18 3.09
C GLN A 127 -14.52 -9.78 1.79
N PHE A 128 -15.20 -10.92 1.88
CA PHE A 128 -15.78 -11.60 0.72
C PHE A 128 -17.05 -12.35 1.09
N LEU A 129 -17.95 -12.48 0.12
CA LEU A 129 -19.23 -13.17 0.23
C LEU A 129 -19.08 -14.64 -0.18
N VAL A 130 -19.59 -15.54 0.65
CA VAL A 130 -19.70 -16.97 0.37
C VAL A 130 -21.14 -17.43 0.53
N SER A 131 -21.47 -18.58 -0.06
CA SER A 131 -22.77 -19.21 0.07
C SER A 131 -22.66 -20.68 0.46
N ALA A 132 -23.69 -21.18 1.14
CA ALA A 132 -23.90 -22.58 1.47
C ALA A 132 -25.25 -23.03 0.88
N PHE A 133 -25.26 -24.16 0.19
CA PHE A 133 -26.41 -24.71 -0.51
C PHE A 133 -26.65 -26.17 -0.12
N ASP A 134 -27.87 -26.47 0.31
CA ASP A 134 -28.32 -27.82 0.75
C ASP A 134 -29.04 -28.62 -0.37
N GLY A 135 -29.10 -28.07 -1.60
CA GLY A 135 -29.90 -28.63 -2.70
C GLY A 135 -31.25 -27.94 -2.94
N LYS A 136 -31.71 -27.07 -2.03
CA LYS A 136 -33.01 -26.38 -2.07
C LYS A 136 -32.91 -24.89 -1.71
N PHE A 137 -32.20 -24.53 -0.65
CA PHE A 137 -31.99 -23.17 -0.16
C PHE A 137 -30.53 -22.77 -0.12
N ILE A 138 -30.29 -21.49 -0.40
CA ILE A 138 -28.99 -20.85 -0.33
C ILE A 138 -28.99 -19.91 0.88
N THR A 139 -27.94 -20.02 1.70
CA THR A 139 -27.63 -19.05 2.74
C THR A 139 -26.31 -18.37 2.38
N GLU A 140 -26.27 -17.04 2.46
CA GLU A 140 -25.07 -16.26 2.19
C GLU A 140 -24.46 -15.72 3.49
N LYS A 141 -23.13 -15.53 3.49
CA LYS A 141 -22.41 -14.91 4.61
C LYS A 141 -21.21 -14.13 4.14
N VAL A 142 -21.05 -12.92 4.70
CA VAL A 142 -19.80 -12.15 4.56
C VAL A 142 -18.76 -12.72 5.52
N VAL A 143 -17.63 -13.12 4.98
CA VAL A 143 -16.44 -13.56 5.71
C VAL A 143 -15.47 -12.40 5.82
N SER A 144 -14.87 -12.23 6.99
CA SER A 144 -13.80 -11.27 7.24
C SER A 144 -12.51 -12.04 7.52
N LEU A 145 -11.54 -11.91 6.63
CA LEU A 145 -10.20 -12.49 6.74
C LEU A 145 -9.24 -11.43 7.26
N ASN A 146 -8.64 -11.67 8.42
CA ASN A 146 -7.62 -10.78 8.98
C ASN A 146 -6.25 -11.19 8.46
N ILE A 147 -5.48 -10.23 7.98
CA ILE A 147 -4.08 -10.45 7.59
C ILE A 147 -3.21 -10.24 8.83
N GLN A 148 -2.29 -11.15 9.08
CA GLN A 148 -1.35 -11.06 10.19
C GLN A 148 -0.03 -10.49 9.67
N ASP A 149 0.35 -9.37 10.28
CA ASP A 149 1.59 -8.61 10.08
C ASP A 149 2.84 -9.48 10.32
N VAL A 150 3.80 -9.36 9.41
CA VAL A 150 5.17 -9.87 9.50
C VAL A 150 6.16 -8.73 9.30
N ASP A 151 7.09 -8.57 10.24
CA ASP A 151 8.23 -7.66 10.09
C ASP A 151 9.10 -8.01 8.86
N GLU A 152 8.95 -7.24 7.77
CA GLU A 152 9.67 -7.47 6.52
C GLU A 152 11.16 -7.19 6.64
N VAL A 153 11.57 -6.33 7.58
CA VAL A 153 13.00 -6.07 7.84
C VAL A 153 13.71 -7.34 8.27
N ALA A 154 13.01 -8.23 8.98
CA ALA A 154 13.52 -9.54 9.37
C ALA A 154 13.62 -10.51 8.18
N LEU A 155 12.86 -10.30 7.09
CA LEU A 155 12.84 -11.14 5.89
C LEU A 155 13.93 -10.75 4.87
N LEU A 156 14.48 -9.54 4.95
CA LEU A 156 15.47 -9.04 3.99
C LEU A 156 16.76 -9.88 3.96
N SER A 157 17.23 -10.15 2.73
CA SER A 157 18.56 -10.70 2.45
C SER A 157 19.66 -9.74 2.85
N LYS A 158 20.91 -10.22 2.88
CA LYS A 158 22.07 -9.38 3.17
C LYS A 158 22.22 -8.27 2.12
N GLU A 159 22.05 -8.60 0.86
CA GLU A 159 22.17 -7.69 -0.28
C GLU A 159 21.08 -6.60 -0.23
N GLN A 160 19.85 -6.98 0.13
CA GLN A 160 18.74 -6.02 0.31
C GLN A 160 19.00 -5.06 1.48
N LYS A 161 19.58 -5.54 2.59
CA LYS A 161 20.00 -4.69 3.71
C LYS A 161 21.14 -3.73 3.32
N GLU A 162 22.08 -4.19 2.50
CA GLU A 162 23.16 -3.34 1.96
C GLU A 162 22.60 -2.26 1.02
N LEU A 163 21.59 -2.59 0.20
CA LEU A 163 20.87 -1.64 -0.64
C LEU A 163 20.17 -0.55 0.19
N ILE A 164 19.40 -0.92 1.22
CA ILE A 164 18.74 0.05 2.12
C ILE A 164 19.77 0.91 2.86
N SER A 165 20.87 0.30 3.33
CA SER A 165 21.94 1.05 3.99
C SER A 165 22.56 2.10 3.06
N TYR A 166 22.76 1.74 1.79
CA TYR A 166 23.29 2.67 0.80
C TYR A 166 22.26 3.71 0.34
N PHE A 167 20.97 3.34 0.26
CA PHE A 167 19.86 4.26 0.09
C PHE A 167 19.88 5.35 1.17
N GLN A 168 19.93 4.94 2.45
CA GLN A 168 19.99 5.86 3.58
C GLN A 168 21.25 6.73 3.50
N TYR A 169 22.40 6.15 3.14
CA TYR A 169 23.65 6.90 2.99
C TYR A 169 23.51 8.09 2.04
N ILE A 170 22.95 7.87 0.85
CA ILE A 170 22.86 8.93 -0.16
C ILE A 170 21.66 9.85 0.06
N THR A 171 20.50 9.36 0.51
CA THR A 171 19.29 10.21 0.68
C THR A 171 19.31 11.04 1.97
N PHE A 172 20.04 10.60 3.01
CA PHE A 172 20.23 11.36 4.25
C PHE A 172 21.57 12.13 4.27
N TRP A 173 22.30 12.13 3.14
CA TRP A 173 23.52 12.93 2.94
C TRP A 173 24.61 12.61 3.99
N LYS A 174 24.82 11.32 4.26
CA LYS A 174 25.75 10.82 5.30
C LYS A 174 27.23 10.89 4.89
N GLY A 175 27.52 11.51 3.73
CA GLY A 175 28.87 11.78 3.27
C GLY A 175 29.61 12.84 4.11
N PRO A 176 30.95 12.85 4.10
CA PRO A 176 31.75 13.70 4.99
C PRO A 176 31.64 15.20 4.70
N SER A 177 31.05 15.58 3.56
CA SER A 177 30.99 16.96 3.09
C SER A 177 29.74 17.73 3.53
N HIS A 178 28.80 17.07 4.21
CA HIS A 178 27.50 17.64 4.55
C HIS A 178 27.09 17.30 5.98
N THR A 179 26.16 18.09 6.53
CA THR A 179 25.46 17.69 7.76
C THR A 179 24.34 16.74 7.34
N PRO A 180 24.27 15.51 7.91
CA PRO A 180 23.22 14.57 7.56
C PRO A 180 21.83 15.14 7.82
N ASN A 181 20.90 14.84 6.92
CA ASN A 181 19.48 15.10 7.14
C ASN A 181 18.93 14.10 8.15
N SER A 182 17.89 14.47 8.89
CA SER A 182 17.16 13.55 9.79
C SER A 182 15.99 12.85 9.11
N ILE A 183 15.60 13.32 7.91
CA ILE A 183 14.48 12.84 7.11
C ILE A 183 14.85 12.85 5.62
N ASN A 184 14.28 11.96 4.81
CA ASN A 184 14.45 11.98 3.36
C ASN A 184 13.75 13.19 2.74
N GLN A 185 14.26 13.67 1.61
CA GLN A 185 13.64 14.74 0.83
C GLN A 185 13.46 14.30 -0.61
N LYS A 186 12.31 14.64 -1.21
CA LYS A 186 12.05 14.37 -2.64
C LYS A 186 11.08 15.38 -3.23
N TRP A 187 10.95 15.37 -4.56
CA TRP A 187 9.88 16.10 -5.23
C TRP A 187 8.55 15.36 -5.11
N GLU A 188 7.47 16.12 -4.91
CA GLU A 188 6.08 15.63 -4.96
C GLU A 188 5.33 16.13 -6.20
N SER A 189 6.00 16.88 -7.07
CA SER A 189 5.48 17.40 -8.33
C SER A 189 6.54 17.26 -9.41
N ASP A 190 6.13 17.08 -10.66
CA ASP A 190 7.03 17.01 -11.81
C ASP A 190 8.04 18.16 -11.82
N MET A 191 9.29 17.83 -12.17
CA MET A 191 10.34 18.80 -12.35
C MET A 191 10.29 19.34 -13.77
N LYS A 192 10.00 20.64 -13.89
CA LYS A 192 10.00 21.38 -15.16
C LYS A 192 11.25 22.22 -15.24
N ILE A 193 12.14 21.85 -16.15
CA ILE A 193 13.45 22.44 -16.33
C ILE A 193 13.42 23.44 -17.47
N HIS A 194 13.88 24.66 -17.22
CA HIS A 194 14.22 25.61 -18.26
C HIS A 194 15.74 25.75 -18.38
N LEU A 195 16.26 25.71 -19.61
CA LEU A 195 17.69 25.81 -19.92
C LEU A 195 18.05 27.24 -20.34
N SER A 196 19.14 27.78 -19.80
CA SER A 196 19.60 29.15 -20.08
C SER A 196 21.13 29.24 -20.19
N GLY A 197 21.64 30.32 -20.78
CA GLY A 197 23.07 30.52 -21.04
C GLY A 197 23.49 30.05 -22.44
N ASN A 198 24.62 29.38 -22.55
CA ASN A 198 25.25 28.97 -23.82
C ASN A 198 24.62 27.69 -24.42
N ILE A 199 23.29 27.64 -24.51
CA ILE A 199 22.53 26.47 -24.95
C ILE A 199 22.67 26.27 -26.46
N THR A 200 23.42 25.25 -26.86
CA THR A 200 23.51 24.78 -28.24
C THR A 200 22.53 23.62 -28.47
N SER A 201 22.23 23.28 -29.73
CA SER A 201 21.43 22.09 -30.05
C SER A 201 22.03 20.83 -29.45
N ALA A 202 23.36 20.64 -29.54
CA ALA A 202 24.04 19.48 -28.96
C ALA A 202 23.91 19.44 -27.42
N TYR A 203 23.98 20.59 -26.74
CA TYR A 203 23.76 20.63 -25.28
C TYR A 203 22.31 20.26 -24.92
N LYS A 204 21.34 20.74 -25.69
CA LYS A 204 19.93 20.41 -25.50
C LYS A 204 19.67 18.91 -25.72
N ASP A 205 20.19 18.34 -26.80
CA ASP A 205 20.08 16.90 -27.09
C ASP A 205 20.69 16.05 -25.95
N ASN A 206 21.85 16.46 -25.43
CA ASN A 206 22.47 15.80 -24.28
C ASN A 206 21.61 15.88 -23.01
N ALA A 207 21.04 17.05 -22.72
CA ALA A 207 20.15 17.25 -21.57
C ALA A 207 18.90 16.39 -21.69
N GLU A 208 18.28 16.33 -22.88
CA GLU A 208 17.13 15.46 -23.16
C GLU A 208 17.48 13.98 -22.98
N GLY A 209 18.66 13.54 -23.43
CA GLY A 209 19.16 12.19 -23.22
C GLY A 209 19.30 11.82 -21.74
N ILE A 210 19.87 12.71 -20.93
CA ILE A 210 20.03 12.51 -19.48
C ILE A 210 18.67 12.49 -18.78
N ILE A 211 17.76 13.40 -19.13
CA ILE A 211 16.39 13.43 -18.61
C ILE A 211 15.65 12.13 -18.94
N SER A 212 15.81 11.62 -20.17
CA SER A 212 15.22 10.33 -20.56
C SER A 212 15.79 9.15 -19.76
N GLN A 213 17.09 9.16 -19.42
CA GLN A 213 17.68 8.14 -18.55
C GLN A 213 17.02 8.17 -17.16
N TYR A 214 16.93 9.34 -16.53
CA TYR A 214 16.26 9.49 -15.23
C TYR A 214 14.79 9.07 -15.27
N ASN A 215 14.03 9.51 -16.27
CA ASN A 215 12.62 9.15 -16.40
C ASN A 215 12.39 7.64 -16.57
N THR A 216 13.37 6.90 -17.10
CA THR A 216 13.32 5.43 -17.16
C THR A 216 13.44 4.81 -15.76
N LEU A 217 14.17 5.46 -14.85
CA LEU A 217 14.35 5.01 -13.47
C LEU A 217 13.15 5.33 -12.57
N PHE A 218 12.30 6.29 -12.94
CA PHE A 218 11.08 6.64 -12.18
C PHE A 218 9.85 5.78 -12.53
N ALA A 219 10.05 4.59 -13.11
CA ALA A 219 8.98 3.79 -13.69
C ALA A 219 7.87 3.40 -12.69
N ASP A 220 8.21 3.23 -11.42
CA ASP A 220 7.26 2.76 -10.38
C ASP A 220 6.49 3.91 -9.70
N GLY A 221 6.84 5.15 -10.03
CA GLY A 221 6.18 6.36 -9.57
C GLY A 221 5.64 7.23 -10.69
N ASP A 222 4.97 8.32 -10.29
CA ASP A 222 4.33 9.27 -11.22
C ASP A 222 5.21 10.48 -11.55
N PHE A 223 6.31 10.70 -10.80
CA PHE A 223 7.20 11.84 -10.98
C PHE A 223 7.94 11.80 -12.32
N ARG A 224 7.95 12.92 -13.05
CA ARG A 224 8.70 13.07 -14.29
C ARG A 224 9.52 14.37 -14.31
N ILE A 225 10.62 14.32 -15.04
CA ILE A 225 11.42 15.49 -15.40
C ILE A 225 11.11 15.84 -16.86
N GLN A 226 10.87 17.13 -17.14
CA GLN A 226 10.54 17.61 -18.49
C GLN A 226 11.25 18.94 -18.76
N LEU A 227 11.65 19.17 -20.02
CA LEU A 227 12.10 20.49 -20.45
C LEU A 227 10.90 21.39 -20.78
N THR A 228 11.04 22.69 -20.52
CA THR A 228 10.12 23.72 -21.00
C THR A 228 10.89 24.90 -21.57
N GLU A 229 10.38 25.46 -22.67
CA GLU A 229 10.87 26.71 -23.25
C GLU A 229 10.33 27.94 -22.49
N ASN A 230 9.28 27.76 -21.68
CA ASN A 230 8.68 28.84 -20.91
C ASN A 230 9.27 28.88 -19.50
N GLN A 231 10.12 29.88 -19.23
CA GLN A 231 10.75 30.09 -17.93
C GLN A 231 9.73 30.23 -16.79
N ASP A 232 8.56 30.82 -17.03
CA ASP A 232 7.53 31.04 -16.00
C ASP A 232 6.82 29.74 -15.58
N GLU A 233 6.90 28.69 -16.40
CA GLU A 233 6.34 27.37 -16.10
C GLU A 233 7.36 26.44 -15.42
N ALA A 234 8.63 26.83 -15.36
CA ALA A 234 9.71 26.03 -14.82
C ALA A 234 9.84 26.21 -13.30
N ASN A 235 9.90 25.09 -12.58
CA ASN A 235 10.29 25.05 -11.17
C ASN A 235 11.80 24.78 -10.99
N THR A 236 12.50 24.44 -12.07
CA THR A 236 13.95 24.22 -12.08
C THR A 236 14.62 25.01 -13.19
N GLN A 237 15.72 25.67 -12.88
CA GLN A 237 16.51 26.45 -13.83
C GLN A 237 17.91 25.86 -13.93
N ILE A 238 18.35 25.57 -15.16
CA ILE A 238 19.73 25.18 -15.45
C ILE A 238 20.39 26.33 -16.23
N PHE A 239 21.51 26.81 -15.72
CA PHE A 239 22.35 27.80 -16.38
C PHE A 239 23.67 27.16 -16.82
N PHE A 240 23.90 27.09 -18.12
CA PHE A 240 25.16 26.64 -18.71
C PHE A 240 26.01 27.85 -19.10
N GLY A 241 27.13 28.05 -18.39
CA GLY A 241 27.99 29.20 -18.59
C GLY A 241 29.21 29.20 -17.68
N THR A 242 30.06 30.21 -17.80
CA THR A 242 31.24 30.39 -16.96
C THR A 242 30.85 30.72 -15.52
N GLN A 243 31.75 30.44 -14.58
CA GLN A 243 31.56 30.77 -13.17
C GLN A 243 31.32 32.28 -12.95
N GLN A 244 31.99 33.13 -13.72
CA GLN A 244 31.84 34.58 -13.63
C GLN A 244 30.45 35.06 -14.10
N GLU A 245 29.88 34.43 -15.13
CA GLU A 245 28.54 34.79 -15.61
C GLU A 245 27.45 34.50 -14.57
N VAL A 246 27.67 33.53 -13.67
CA VAL A 246 26.75 33.23 -12.55
C VAL A 246 26.52 34.45 -11.66
N GLU A 247 27.50 35.36 -11.52
CA GLU A 247 27.34 36.59 -10.73
C GLU A 247 26.16 37.45 -11.22
N GLY A 248 25.93 37.50 -12.54
CA GLY A 248 24.82 38.25 -13.14
C GLY A 248 23.48 37.52 -13.10
N VAL A 249 23.49 36.21 -12.91
CA VAL A 249 22.29 35.35 -12.93
C VAL A 249 21.79 35.09 -11.51
N TRP A 250 22.68 34.56 -10.65
CA TRP A 250 22.42 34.19 -9.26
C TRP A 250 23.57 34.65 -8.35
N PRO A 251 23.57 35.93 -7.91
CA PRO A 251 24.64 36.48 -7.08
C PRO A 251 24.88 35.70 -5.78
N ASP A 252 23.83 35.14 -5.19
CA ASP A 252 23.90 34.32 -3.98
C ASP A 252 24.64 32.99 -4.23
N MET A 253 24.37 32.32 -5.34
CA MET A 253 25.11 31.14 -5.77
C MET A 253 26.58 31.49 -6.07
N TYR A 254 26.81 32.58 -6.81
CA TYR A 254 28.17 33.03 -7.13
C TYR A 254 29.04 33.25 -5.88
N ASN A 255 28.46 33.86 -4.83
CA ASN A 255 29.17 34.07 -3.57
C ASN A 255 29.66 32.78 -2.90
N ILE A 256 28.97 31.66 -3.11
CA ILE A 256 29.36 30.33 -2.63
C ILE A 256 30.48 29.77 -3.51
N ILE A 257 30.28 29.77 -4.83
CA ILE A 257 31.16 29.06 -5.75
C ILE A 257 32.46 29.81 -6.06
N ARG A 258 32.49 31.15 -6.02
CA ARG A 258 33.58 32.01 -6.57
C ARG A 258 34.99 31.71 -6.04
N ASN A 259 35.10 31.13 -4.84
CA ASN A 259 36.37 30.80 -4.21
C ASN A 259 36.67 29.29 -4.19
N GLY A 260 35.77 28.48 -4.74
CA GLY A 260 35.92 27.02 -4.79
C GLY A 260 36.25 26.52 -6.19
N ASN A 261 36.72 25.27 -6.24
CA ASN A 261 37.01 24.57 -7.48
C ASN A 261 35.79 23.75 -7.92
N TYR A 262 34.69 24.45 -8.21
CA TYR A 262 33.43 23.84 -8.64
C TYR A 262 33.32 23.85 -10.16
N SER A 263 32.82 22.74 -10.72
CA SER A 263 32.45 22.66 -12.14
C SER A 263 30.93 22.71 -12.34
N GLY A 264 30.15 22.46 -11.29
CA GLY A 264 28.72 22.64 -11.24
C GLY A 264 28.29 22.94 -9.80
N TYR A 265 27.05 23.38 -9.62
CA TYR A 265 26.46 23.58 -8.31
C TYR A 265 24.93 23.61 -8.37
N ALA A 266 24.27 22.78 -7.58
CA ALA A 266 22.82 22.79 -7.38
C ALA A 266 22.40 23.43 -6.05
N MET A 267 21.38 24.30 -6.10
CA MET A 267 20.69 24.85 -4.93
C MET A 267 19.22 24.45 -4.97
N THR A 268 18.82 23.56 -4.07
CA THR A 268 17.48 22.96 -4.07
C THR A 268 16.83 23.13 -2.70
N PRO A 269 16.14 24.25 -2.44
CA PRO A 269 15.45 24.44 -1.17
C PRO A 269 14.28 23.45 -1.02
N SER A 270 14.03 23.07 0.23
CA SER A 270 12.92 22.22 0.62
C SER A 270 12.04 22.89 1.67
N HIS A 271 10.77 22.47 1.73
CA HIS A 271 9.83 22.85 2.77
C HIS A 271 9.08 21.60 3.22
N ASN A 272 9.08 21.31 4.53
CA ASN A 272 8.52 20.09 5.09
C ASN A 272 8.98 18.84 4.33
N ALA A 273 10.29 18.76 4.06
CA ALA A 273 10.95 17.68 3.30
C ALA A 273 10.63 17.61 1.79
N VAL A 274 9.69 18.41 1.29
CA VAL A 274 9.37 18.46 -0.14
C VAL A 274 10.31 19.43 -0.85
N LEU A 275 10.97 18.96 -1.92
CA LEU A 275 11.80 19.78 -2.80
C LEU A 275 10.89 20.67 -3.66
N LEU A 276 11.16 21.98 -3.68
CA LEU A 276 10.24 22.97 -4.27
C LEU A 276 10.72 23.56 -5.60
N SER A 277 12.02 23.81 -5.68
CA SER A 277 12.66 24.44 -6.83
C SER A 277 14.12 24.04 -6.88
N SER A 278 14.75 24.17 -8.04
CA SER A 278 16.21 24.04 -8.12
C SER A 278 16.83 25.07 -9.06
N ARG A 279 18.02 25.55 -8.68
CA ARG A 279 18.91 26.33 -9.56
C ARG A 279 20.20 25.54 -9.70
N ILE A 280 20.57 25.23 -10.93
CA ILE A 280 21.72 24.41 -11.24
C ILE A 280 22.63 25.18 -12.18
N TRP A 281 23.88 25.37 -11.77
CA TRP A 281 24.92 25.88 -12.65
C TRP A 281 25.77 24.73 -13.19
N ILE A 282 26.10 24.79 -14.47
CA ILE A 282 26.97 23.86 -15.19
C ILE A 282 28.05 24.68 -15.90
N SER A 283 29.33 24.35 -15.68
CA SER A 283 30.45 25.09 -16.29
C SER A 283 30.91 24.53 -17.64
N ASN A 284 30.62 23.26 -17.93
CA ASN A 284 31.06 22.56 -19.13
C ASN A 284 30.01 21.51 -19.57
N PRO A 285 29.96 21.13 -20.86
CA PRO A 285 28.87 20.32 -21.40
C PRO A 285 29.05 18.81 -21.18
N ILE A 286 29.93 18.38 -20.27
CA ILE A 286 30.16 16.95 -20.01
C ILE A 286 28.90 16.35 -19.39
N GLU A 287 28.39 15.27 -19.96
CA GLU A 287 27.12 14.65 -19.57
C GLU A 287 27.06 14.29 -18.08
N VAL A 288 28.13 13.69 -17.56
CA VAL A 288 28.18 13.27 -16.16
C VAL A 288 28.09 14.44 -15.18
N LEU A 289 28.51 15.64 -15.57
CA LEU A 289 28.37 16.82 -14.72
C LEU A 289 26.91 17.23 -14.56
N LEU A 290 26.15 17.26 -15.65
CA LEU A 290 24.72 17.54 -15.57
C LEU A 290 23.98 16.42 -14.81
N LYS A 291 24.35 15.17 -15.05
CA LYS A 291 23.82 14.01 -14.31
C LYS A 291 24.07 14.15 -12.80
N HIS A 292 25.28 14.49 -12.40
CA HIS A 292 25.66 14.72 -11.01
C HIS A 292 24.81 15.81 -10.33
N GLU A 293 24.73 16.99 -10.93
CA GLU A 293 23.99 18.10 -10.33
C GLU A 293 22.48 17.87 -10.32
N LEU A 294 21.94 17.16 -11.32
CA LEU A 294 20.55 16.70 -11.28
C LEU A 294 20.32 15.70 -10.14
N GLY A 295 21.28 14.81 -9.86
CA GLY A 295 21.23 13.95 -8.68
C GLY A 295 21.05 14.74 -7.38
N HIS A 296 21.83 15.80 -7.19
CA HIS A 296 21.64 16.71 -6.06
C HIS A 296 20.29 17.44 -6.08
N ALA A 297 19.84 17.87 -7.26
CA ALA A 297 18.52 18.47 -7.42
C ALA A 297 17.35 17.52 -7.11
N LEU A 298 17.57 16.21 -7.21
CA LEU A 298 16.60 15.16 -6.89
C LEU A 298 16.65 14.71 -5.43
N GLY A 299 17.55 15.26 -4.61
CA GLY A 299 17.63 14.97 -3.17
C GLY A 299 18.77 14.01 -2.77
N PHE A 300 19.64 13.61 -3.70
CA PHE A 300 20.75 12.71 -3.39
C PHE A 300 22.00 13.48 -2.93
N GLY A 301 22.67 12.97 -1.91
CA GLY A 301 23.98 13.42 -1.45
C GLY A 301 25.12 12.79 -2.24
N HIS A 302 26.35 12.99 -1.76
CA HIS A 302 27.52 12.37 -2.37
C HIS A 302 27.65 10.89 -2.03
N SER A 303 28.09 10.10 -3.01
CA SER A 303 28.39 8.68 -2.87
C SER A 303 29.75 8.42 -2.22
N ASN A 304 29.89 7.29 -1.54
CA ASN A 304 31.18 6.73 -1.10
C ASN A 304 31.77 5.70 -2.09
N LYS A 305 31.08 5.42 -3.19
CA LYS A 305 31.46 4.42 -4.21
C LYS A 305 32.25 5.06 -5.36
N CYS A 306 33.34 5.74 -5.02
CA CYS A 306 34.06 6.61 -5.98
C CYS A 306 35.33 6.02 -6.59
N GLU A 307 36.21 5.47 -5.77
CA GLU A 307 37.54 5.04 -6.22
C GLU A 307 37.47 3.86 -7.20
N ASP A 308 36.68 2.83 -6.85
CA ASP A 308 36.64 1.58 -7.62
C ASP A 308 35.39 1.44 -8.52
N GLU A 309 34.28 2.08 -8.14
CA GLU A 309 32.99 1.90 -8.81
C GLU A 309 32.64 3.06 -9.73
N HIS A 310 33.24 4.23 -9.53
CA HIS A 310 32.99 5.44 -10.32
C HIS A 310 31.53 5.91 -10.32
N SER A 311 30.89 6.00 -9.16
CA SER A 311 29.56 6.63 -9.03
C SER A 311 29.46 8.04 -9.65
N PHE A 312 28.33 8.36 -10.29
CA PHE A 312 28.03 9.71 -10.78
C PHE A 312 27.88 10.75 -9.66
N LEU A 313 27.61 10.32 -8.42
CA LEU A 313 27.46 11.18 -7.23
C LEU A 313 28.79 11.40 -6.49
N CYS A 314 29.93 11.13 -7.13
CA CYS A 314 31.24 11.41 -6.55
C CYS A 314 31.52 12.90 -6.45
N SER A 315 32.07 13.33 -5.31
CA SER A 315 32.47 14.73 -5.09
C SER A 315 33.55 15.23 -6.05
N ARG A 316 34.26 14.31 -6.70
CA ARG A 316 35.15 14.57 -7.82
C ARG A 316 34.62 13.84 -9.04
N ILE A 317 34.17 14.61 -10.02
CA ILE A 317 33.60 14.09 -11.26
C ILE A 317 34.73 13.81 -12.26
N SER A 318 34.63 12.67 -12.92
CA SER A 318 35.47 12.20 -14.01
C SER A 318 34.59 11.70 -15.14
N GLY A 319 35.09 11.70 -16.39
CA GLY A 319 34.33 11.19 -17.53
C GLY A 319 34.03 9.69 -17.52
N GLN A 320 34.56 8.94 -16.55
CA GLN A 320 34.26 7.51 -16.33
C GLN A 320 33.09 7.31 -15.36
N ASN A 321 32.65 8.37 -14.68
CA ASN A 321 31.58 8.24 -13.70
C ASN A 321 30.22 8.03 -14.39
N ASP A 322 29.39 7.15 -13.81
CA ASP A 322 28.03 6.89 -14.29
C ASP A 322 27.09 6.41 -13.17
N ILE A 323 25.79 6.31 -13.45
CA ILE A 323 24.81 5.72 -12.53
C ILE A 323 25.13 4.25 -12.34
N LEU A 324 25.46 3.85 -11.11
CA LEU A 324 25.68 2.46 -10.77
C LEU A 324 24.35 1.69 -10.76
N PRO A 325 24.35 0.37 -11.00
CA PRO A 325 23.13 -0.44 -10.87
C PRO A 325 22.40 -0.26 -9.53
N ILE A 326 23.16 -0.23 -8.43
CA ILE A 326 22.59 0.01 -7.09
C ILE A 326 22.03 1.43 -6.92
N GLU A 327 22.58 2.43 -7.62
CA GLU A 327 22.06 3.80 -7.59
C GLU A 327 20.82 3.93 -8.46
N ALA A 328 20.74 3.19 -9.58
CA ALA A 328 19.53 3.09 -10.37
C ALA A 328 18.35 2.57 -9.53
N ASP A 329 18.60 1.53 -8.72
CA ASP A 329 17.62 1.03 -7.75
C ASP A 329 17.26 2.09 -6.71
N ILE A 330 18.23 2.82 -6.14
CA ILE A 330 17.93 3.87 -5.16
C ILE A 330 17.11 5.01 -5.76
N ILE A 331 17.42 5.43 -6.99
CA ILE A 331 16.65 6.44 -7.71
C ILE A 331 15.20 5.97 -7.90
N ARG A 332 15.04 4.72 -8.33
CA ARG A 332 13.73 4.06 -8.47
C ARG A 332 12.96 4.03 -7.16
N TYR A 333 13.59 3.60 -6.06
CA TYR A 333 12.96 3.52 -4.75
C TYR A 333 12.60 4.89 -4.17
N LEU A 334 13.46 5.91 -4.25
CA LEU A 334 13.15 7.23 -3.67
C LEU A 334 11.91 7.83 -4.34
N TYR A 335 11.76 7.59 -5.64
CA TYR A 335 10.64 8.06 -6.43
C TYR A 335 9.52 7.02 -6.59
N HIS A 336 9.58 5.91 -5.86
CA HIS A 336 8.46 4.97 -5.76
C HIS A 336 7.24 5.67 -5.17
N ARG A 337 6.04 5.25 -5.60
CA ARG A 337 4.76 5.85 -5.17
C ARG A 337 4.54 5.76 -3.66
N ASP A 338 5.00 4.68 -3.05
CA ASP A 338 4.78 4.37 -1.63
C ASP A 338 5.88 4.92 -0.70
N VAL A 339 6.88 5.63 -1.25
CA VAL A 339 7.93 6.29 -0.45
C VAL A 339 7.63 7.78 -0.34
N PRO A 340 6.94 8.28 0.70
CA PRO A 340 6.69 9.70 0.87
C PRO A 340 7.98 10.48 1.23
N ALA A 341 7.90 11.81 1.14
CA ALA A 341 8.91 12.69 1.72
C ALA A 341 8.78 12.75 3.25
N GLY A 342 9.86 13.05 3.95
CA GLY A 342 9.83 13.35 5.38
C GLY A 342 9.90 12.15 6.32
N LEU A 343 10.22 10.96 5.81
CA LEU A 343 10.47 9.75 6.59
C LEU A 343 11.87 9.76 7.22
N SER A 344 11.96 9.31 8.46
CA SER A 344 13.22 9.02 9.16
C SER A 344 13.92 7.78 8.60
N GLU A 345 15.16 7.52 9.02
CA GLU A 345 15.93 6.34 8.57
C GLU A 345 15.20 5.02 8.87
N THR A 346 14.56 4.91 10.04
CA THR A 346 13.83 3.69 10.47
C THR A 346 12.52 3.53 9.71
N GLU A 347 11.79 4.62 9.44
CA GLU A 347 10.57 4.54 8.62
C GLU A 347 10.90 4.19 7.17
N ILE A 348 12.00 4.72 6.62
CA ILE A 348 12.50 4.32 5.29
C ILE A 348 12.87 2.84 5.26
N GLU A 349 13.52 2.31 6.30
CA GLU A 349 13.88 0.89 6.35
C GLU A 349 12.63 0.01 6.29
N ALA A 350 11.59 0.33 7.07
CA ALA A 350 10.32 -0.41 7.06
C ALA A 350 9.61 -0.31 5.69
N VAL A 351 9.46 0.89 5.15
CA VAL A 351 8.78 1.10 3.86
C VAL A 351 9.52 0.40 2.72
N LEU A 352 10.85 0.51 2.67
CA LEU A 352 11.63 -0.17 1.63
C LEU A 352 11.61 -1.68 1.83
N ALA A 353 11.60 -2.18 3.06
CA ALA A 353 11.48 -3.61 3.31
C ALA A 353 10.17 -4.16 2.74
N ASN A 354 9.04 -3.50 3.04
CA ASN A 354 7.74 -3.85 2.50
C ASN A 354 7.73 -3.86 0.96
N ILE A 355 8.20 -2.77 0.32
CA ILE A 355 8.29 -2.69 -1.15
C ILE A 355 9.13 -3.84 -1.73
N ILE A 356 10.33 -4.06 -1.19
CA ILE A 356 11.28 -5.06 -1.69
C ILE A 356 10.72 -6.48 -1.57
N ILE A 357 10.05 -6.81 -0.47
CA ILE A 357 9.48 -8.16 -0.27
C ILE A 357 8.27 -8.40 -1.19
N ASN A 358 7.51 -7.35 -1.51
CA ASN A 358 6.31 -7.44 -2.36
C ASN A 358 6.56 -7.31 -3.87
N GLU A 359 7.78 -6.91 -4.29
CA GLU A 359 8.19 -6.76 -5.70
C GLU A 359 8.31 -8.09 -6.49
N HIS A 360 8.24 -9.24 -5.83
CA HIS A 360 8.45 -10.56 -6.45
C HIS A 360 7.17 -11.35 -6.75
#